data_AF-A0A0A3XZ89-F1
#
_entry.id   AF-A0A0A3XZ89-F1
#
_cell.length_a   1.000
_cell.length_b   1.000
_cell.length_c   1.000
_cell.angle_alpha   90.00
_cell.angle_beta   90.00
_cell.angle_gamma   90.00
#
_symmetry.space_group_name_H-M   'P 1'
#
loop_
_entity.id
_entity.type
_entity.pdbx_description
1 polymer ?
#
loop_
_entity_poly.entity_id
_entity_poly.type
_entity_poly.pdbx_seq_one_letter_code
_entity_poly.pdbx_strand_id
1 'polypeptide(L)' 'MREFRAYIIDGAGHITFRVDIVVEDEAEARERAKLLVDGRAVELWEGATRLDRFEPISRH' A
#
# COMPACT_ATOMS: atom_id res chain seq x y z
N MET A 1 7.47 -11.36 13.10
CA MET A 1 7.43 -10.34 12.03
C MET A 1 6.86 -10.96 10.77
N ARG A 2 5.85 -10.32 10.19
CA ARG A 2 5.18 -10.67 8.94
C ARG A 2 5.65 -9.71 7.85
N GLU A 3 5.67 -10.21 6.61
CA GLU A 3 6.08 -9.44 5.44
C GLU A 3 4.86 -9.04 4.62
N PHE A 4 4.71 -7.75 4.40
CA PHE A 4 3.68 -7.16 3.57
C PHE A 4 4.34 -6.40 2.42
N ARG A 5 3.60 -6.22 1.33
CA ARG A 5 4.05 -5.50 0.13
C ARG A 5 3.08 -4.37 -0.13
N ALA A 6 3.57 -3.15 -0.15
CA ALA A 6 2.82 -1.99 -0.60
C ALA A 6 3.21 -1.67 -2.05
N TYR A 7 2.25 -1.69 -2.96
CA TYR A 7 2.45 -1.31 -4.35
C TYR A 7 1.88 0.08 -4.60
N ILE A 8 2.69 0.99 -5.13
CA ILE A 8 2.27 2.33 -5.50
C ILE A 8 1.74 2.29 -6.93
N ILE A 9 0.49 2.68 -7.12
CA ILE A 9 -0.24 2.64 -8.38
C ILE A 9 -0.35 4.05 -8.96
N ASP A 10 0.02 4.23 -10.22
CA ASP A 10 -0.14 5.51 -10.93
C ASP A 10 -1.61 5.78 -11.36
N GLY A 11 -1.85 6.95 -11.95
CA GLY A 11 -3.16 7.32 -12.47
C GLY A 11 -3.66 6.48 -13.66
N ALA A 12 -2.79 5.65 -14.26
CA ALA A 12 -3.15 4.71 -15.31
C ALA A 12 -3.43 3.30 -14.77
N GLY A 13 -3.23 3.05 -13.48
CA GLY A 13 -3.43 1.75 -12.84
C GLY A 13 -2.19 0.84 -12.86
N HIS A 14 -1.01 1.36 -13.20
CA HIS A 14 0.23 0.57 -13.21
C HIS A 14 0.98 0.65 -11.89
N ILE A 15 1.62 -0.47 -11.51
CA ILE A 15 2.55 -0.51 -10.39
C ILE A 15 3.82 0.25 -10.78
N THR A 16 4.09 1.35 -10.08
CA THR A 16 5.29 2.18 -10.27
C THR A 16 6.37 1.88 -9.25
N PHE A 17 6.00 1.38 -8.07
CA PHE A 17 6.93 1.09 -7.00
C PHE A 17 6.43 -0.01 -6.08
N ARG A 18 7.36 -0.73 -5.44
CA ARG A 18 7.09 -1.71 -4.39
C ARG A 18 7.87 -1.34 -3.13
N VAL A 19 7.18 -1.30 -2.00
CA VAL A 19 7.77 -1.14 -0.67
C VAL A 19 7.49 -2.41 0.14
N ASP A 20 8.55 -3.05 0.62
CA ASP A 20 8.43 -4.21 1.50
C ASP A 20 8.29 -3.70 2.95
N ILE A 21 7.19 -4.07 3.62
CA ILE A 21 6.83 -3.65 4.97
C ILE A 21 6.93 -4.84 5.90
N VAL A 22 7.89 -4.80 6.84
CA VAL A 22 8.07 -5.84 7.86
C VAL A 22 7.56 -5.31 9.21
N VAL A 23 6.49 -5.90 9.72
CA VAL A 23 5.77 -5.49 10.95
C VAL A 23 5.23 -6.70 11.71
N GLU A 24 4.70 -6.51 12.91
CA GLU A 24 4.16 -7.63 13.70
C GLU A 24 2.76 -8.07 13.23
N ASP A 25 1.91 -7.11 12.88
CA ASP A 25 0.53 -7.36 12.51
C ASP A 25 0.05 -6.55 11.30
N GLU A 26 -1.15 -6.88 10.86
CA GLU A 26 -1.78 -6.24 9.71
C GLU A 26 -2.20 -4.79 9.99
N ALA A 27 -2.53 -4.45 11.24
CA ALA A 27 -2.96 -3.09 11.58
C ALA A 27 -1.79 -2.11 11.40
N GLU A 28 -0.60 -2.47 11.86
CA GLU A 28 0.61 -1.68 11.64
C GLU A 28 0.97 -1.61 10.13
N ALA A 29 0.78 -2.70 9.39
CA ALA A 29 1.00 -2.72 7.95
C ALA A 29 0.08 -1.72 7.22
N ARG A 30 -1.20 -1.66 7.62
CA ARG A 30 -2.19 -0.72 7.08
C ARG A 30 -1.81 0.72 7.41
N GLU A 31 -1.38 1.02 8.63
CA GLU A 31 -0.93 2.36 9.00
C GLU A 31 0.29 2.80 8.18
N ARG A 32 1.29 1.92 8.01
CA ARG A 32 2.45 2.20 7.15
C ARG A 32 2.06 2.39 5.69
N ALA A 33 1.13 1.59 5.16
CA ALA A 33 0.67 1.71 3.79
C ALA A 33 -0.10 3.02 3.55
N LYS A 34 -0.91 3.49 4.50
CA LYS A 34 -1.60 4.79 4.42
C LYS A 34 -0.62 5.96 4.35
N LEU A 35 0.50 5.88 5.06
CA LEU A 35 1.55 6.92 5.01
C LEU A 35 2.25 7.00 3.64
N LEU A 36 2.17 5.95 2.81
CA LEU A 36 2.71 5.94 1.45
C LEU A 36 1.78 6.59 0.42
N VAL A 37 0.54 6.90 0.80
CA VAL A 37 -0.45 7.52 -0.07
C VAL A 37 -0.11 9.01 -0.27
N ASP A 38 0.81 9.28 -1.19
CA ASP A 38 1.23 10.63 -1.57
C ASP A 38 0.79 10.96 -3.00
N GLY A 39 -0.49 11.34 -3.15
CA GLY A 39 -1.10 11.65 -4.45
C GLY A 39 -1.27 10.46 -5.40
N ARG A 40 -0.91 9.25 -4.95
CA ARG A 40 -1.04 7.99 -5.69
C ARG A 40 -1.71 6.94 -4.83
N ALA A 41 -2.40 6.00 -5.48
CA ALA A 41 -3.04 4.90 -4.78
C ALA A 41 -1.99 3.88 -4.31
N VAL A 42 -2.26 3.24 -3.19
CA VAL A 42 -1.39 2.21 -2.62
C VAL A 42 -2.19 0.95 -2.37
N GLU A 43 -1.74 -0.18 -2.89
CA GLU A 43 -2.30 -1.50 -2.55
C GLU A 43 -1.42 -2.22 -1.53
N LEU A 44 -2.03 -2.74 -0.47
CA LEU A 44 -1.36 -3.55 0.54
C LEU A 44 -1.64 -5.03 0.31
N TRP A 45 -0.59 -5.83 0.29
CA TRP A 45 -0.64 -7.26 0.03
C TRP A 45 0.14 -8.06 1.08
N GLU A 46 -0.33 -9.27 1.36
CA GLU A 46 0.41 -10.30 2.08
C GLU A 46 0.50 -11.54 1.18
N GLY A 47 1.72 -11.87 0.74
CA GLY A 47 1.93 -12.92 -0.25
C GLY A 47 1.18 -12.64 -1.56
N ALA A 48 0.16 -13.44 -1.85
CA ALA A 48 -0.71 -13.34 -3.02
C ALA A 48 -2.11 -12.78 -2.70
N THR A 49 -2.34 -12.36 -1.46
CA THR A 49 -3.63 -11.83 -1.00
C THR A 49 -3.56 -10.31 -0.87
N ARG A 50 -4.45 -9.59 -1.56
CA ARG A 50 -4.63 -8.15 -1.36
C ARG A 50 -5.45 -7.92 -0.11
N LEU A 51 -4.90 -7.17 0.84
CA LEU A 51 -5.53 -6.87 2.12
C LEU A 51 -6.34 -5.57 2.06
N ASP A 52 -5.81 -4.56 1.37
CA ASP A 52 -6.46 -3.26 1.25
C ASP A 52 -5.95 -2.46 0.04
N ARG A 53 -6.70 -1.43 -0.33
CA ARG A 53 -6.31 -0.43 -1.34
C ARG A 53 -6.68 0.96 -0.85
N PHE A 54 -5.67 1.81 -0.68
CA PHE A 54 -5.81 3.17 -0.21
C PHE A 54 -5.74 4.13 -1.40
N GLU A 55 -6.80 4.92 -1.60
CA GLU A 55 -6.85 5.95 -2.63
C GLU A 55 -6.27 7.27 -2.09
N PRO A 56 -5.59 8.05 -2.94
CA PRO A 56 -5.20 9.40 -2.57
C PRO A 56 -6.46 10.25 -2.42
N ILE A 57 -6.43 11.18 -1.46
CA ILE A 57 -7.50 12.16 -1.32
C ILE A 57 -7.45 13.05 -2.57
N SER A 58 -8.42 12.89 -3.46
CA SER A 58 -8.57 13.76 -4.63
C SER A 58 -8.70 15.20 -4.14
N ARG A 59 -7.62 15.97 -4.26
CA ARG A 59 -7.65 17.40 -3.99
C ARG A 59 -8.30 18.07 -5.20
N HIS A 60 -9.62 18.21 -5.14
CA HIS A 60 -10.41 19.01 -6.08
C HIS A 60 -10.18 20.50 -5.87
#